data_AF-A0A653BXK4-F1
#
_entry.id   AF-A0A653BXK4-F1
#
_cell.length_a   1.000
_cell.length_b   1.000
_cell.length_c   1.000
_cell.angle_alpha   90.00
_cell.angle_beta   90.00
_cell.angle_gamma   90.00
#
_symmetry.space_group_name_H-M   'P 1'
#
loop_
_entity.id
_entity.type
_entity.pdbx_description
1 polymer ?
#
loop_
_entity_poly.entity_id
_entity_poly.type
_entity_poly.pdbx_seq_one_letter_code
_entity_poly.pdbx_strand_id
1 'polypeptide(L)'
;MSSASVARTSKYSYRSAGTAGGSADVSIEYSADLTALSRLEDKIRLLQDDLEIERELRSRTSVSKSSSSQNVLKRRKVVQKVSLR
;
A
#
# COMPACT_ATOMS: atom_id res chain seq x y z
N MET A 1 15.02 4.59 -24.14
CA MET A 1 15.75 3.33 -24.42
C MET A 1 15.35 2.34 -23.34
N SER A 2 14.40 1.44 -23.62
CA SER A 2 13.94 0.44 -22.64
C SER A 2 14.91 -0.75 -22.66
N SER A 3 15.77 -0.83 -21.65
CA SER A 3 16.61 -2.00 -21.42
C SER A 3 15.76 -3.12 -20.83
N ALA A 4 15.23 -3.99 -21.68
CA ALA A 4 14.71 -5.27 -21.24
C ALA A 4 15.90 -6.13 -20.79
N SER A 5 16.16 -6.17 -19.48
CA SER A 5 17.08 -7.14 -18.89
C SER A 5 16.47 -8.53 -19.08
N VAL A 6 17.00 -9.29 -20.04
CA VAL A 6 16.72 -10.71 -20.15
C VAL A 6 17.25 -11.36 -18.87
N ALA A 7 16.37 -11.63 -17.90
CA ALA A 7 16.70 -12.28 -16.65
C ALA A 7 17.27 -13.67 -16.97
N ARG A 8 18.59 -13.80 -16.89
CA ARG A 8 19.31 -15.04 -17.14
C ARG A 8 19.01 -15.99 -15.99
N THR A 9 17.92 -16.74 -16.12
CA THR A 9 17.44 -17.68 -15.12
C THR A 9 18.42 -18.86 -15.06
N SER A 10 19.25 -18.86 -14.01
CA SER A 10 20.12 -19.99 -13.72
C SER A 10 19.29 -21.07 -13.02
N LYS A 11 18.84 -22.08 -13.78
CA LYS A 11 18.14 -23.24 -13.23
C LYS A 11 19.13 -24.08 -12.45
N TYR A 12 19.06 -24.06 -11.12
CA TYR A 12 19.87 -24.92 -10.26
C TYR A 12 19.02 -26.11 -9.82
N SER A 13 19.26 -27.28 -10.43
CA SER A 13 18.57 -28.51 -10.09
C SER A 13 19.33 -29.24 -8.98
N TYR A 14 18.74 -29.38 -7.79
CA TYR A 14 19.28 -30.23 -6.74
C TYR A 14 18.75 -31.66 -6.92
N ARG A 15 19.66 -32.61 -7.20
CA ARG A 15 19.36 -34.04 -7.14
C ARG A 15 19.63 -34.51 -5.72
N SER A 16 18.58 -34.74 -4.92
CA SER A 16 18.76 -35.39 -3.62
C SER A 16 18.75 -36.91 -3.81
N ALA A 17 19.88 -37.57 -3.53
CA ALA A 17 19.94 -39.03 -3.45
C ALA A 17 19.42 -39.45 -2.06
N GLY A 18 18.11 -39.46 -1.88
CA GLY A 18 17.48 -40.05 -0.70
C GLY A 18 17.57 -41.57 -0.75
N THR A 19 17.89 -42.19 0.38
CA THR A 19 18.25 -43.61 0.62
C THR A 19 17.17 -44.67 0.31
N ALA A 20 16.16 -44.39 -0.52
CA ALA A 20 15.20 -45.39 -0.96
C ALA A 20 14.45 -44.93 -2.24
N GLY A 21 15.06 -45.13 -3.41
CA GLY A 21 14.34 -45.37 -4.68
C GLY A 21 13.41 -44.29 -5.25
N GLY A 22 13.33 -43.09 -4.68
CA GLY A 22 12.49 -42.00 -5.18
C GLY A 22 13.33 -40.80 -5.63
N SER A 23 13.42 -40.56 -6.93
CA SER A 23 14.02 -39.33 -7.47
C SER A 23 13.08 -38.16 -7.17
N ALA A 24 13.23 -37.51 -6.02
CA ALA A 24 12.60 -36.24 -5.72
C ALA A 24 13.42 -35.13 -6.36
N ASP A 25 13.13 -34.85 -7.64
CA ASP A 25 13.73 -33.74 -8.37
C ASP A 25 13.18 -32.42 -7.84
N VAL A 26 13.95 -31.73 -7.00
CA VAL A 26 13.59 -30.40 -6.51
C VAL A 26 14.10 -29.36 -7.51
N SER A 27 13.18 -28.85 -8.34
CA SER A 27 13.44 -27.71 -9.24
C SER A 27 13.10 -26.42 -8.49
N ILE A 28 14.11 -25.64 -8.11
CA ILE A 28 13.91 -24.32 -7.48
C ILE A 28 13.85 -23.26 -8.60
N GLU A 29 12.65 -22.74 -8.88
CA GLU A 29 12.41 -21.78 -9.96
C GLU A 29 12.36 -20.34 -9.45
N TYR A 30 13.53 -19.71 -9.32
CA TYR A 30 13.66 -18.31 -8.87
C TYR A 30 13.02 -17.26 -9.81
N SER A 31 12.75 -17.60 -11.07
CA SER A 31 12.16 -16.67 -12.04
C SER A 31 10.70 -16.35 -11.76
N ALA A 32 9.91 -17.33 -11.32
CA ALA A 32 8.51 -17.12 -10.96
C ALA A 32 8.40 -16.19 -9.74
N ASP A 33 9.20 -16.45 -8.71
CA ASP A 33 9.24 -15.66 -7.48
C ASP A 33 9.66 -14.21 -7.73
N LEU A 34 10.61 -13.98 -8.64
CA LEU A 34 11.06 -12.62 -8.96
C LEU A 34 9.98 -11.80 -9.68
N THR A 35 9.22 -12.41 -10.59
CA THR A 35 8.09 -11.72 -11.24
C THR A 35 6.93 -11.47 -10.29
N ALA A 36 6.67 -12.39 -9.36
CA ALA A 36 5.67 -12.20 -8.30
C ALA A 36 6.09 -11.06 -7.35
N LEU A 37 7.38 -11.00 -6.98
CA LEU A 37 7.93 -9.93 -6.15
C LEU A 37 7.78 -8.56 -6.83
N SER A 38 8.15 -8.43 -8.11
CA SER A 38 7.97 -7.18 -8.86
C SER A 38 6.51 -6.71 -8.89
N ARG A 39 5.55 -7.63 -9.05
CA ARG A 39 4.11 -7.29 -9.02
C ARG A 39 3.66 -6.85 -7.63
N LEU A 40 4.17 -7.47 -6.58
CA LEU A 40 3.89 -7.07 -5.20
C LEU A 40 4.46 -5.69 -4.90
N GLU A 41 5.67 -5.37 -5.38
CA GLU A 41 6.26 -4.04 -5.27
C GLU A 41 5.40 -2.98 -5.96
N ASP A 42 4.95 -3.23 -7.19
CA ASP A 42 4.05 -2.31 -7.91
C ASP A 42 2.75 -2.09 -7.13
N LYS A 43 2.18 -3.16 -6.58
CA LYS A 43 0.97 -3.07 -5.75
C LYS A 43 1.19 -2.29 -4.46
N ILE A 44 2.35 -2.43 -3.82
CA ILE A 44 2.71 -1.66 -2.62
C ILE A 44 2.79 -0.18 -2.95
N ARG A 45 3.39 0.21 -4.09
CA ARG A 45 3.44 1.61 -4.53
C ARG A 45 2.05 2.20 -4.71
N LEU A 46 1.15 1.48 -5.40
CA LEU A 46 -0.25 1.93 -5.56
C LEU A 46 -0.97 2.11 -4.23
N LEU A 47 -0.80 1.16 -3.30
CA LEU A 47 -1.41 1.26 -1.97
C LEU A 47 -0.83 2.40 -1.12
N GLN A 48 0.42 2.76 -1.33
CA GLN A 48 1.04 3.91 -0.68
C GLN A 48 0.41 5.23 -1.17
N ASP A 49 0.22 5.35 -2.49
CA ASP A 49 -0.43 6.52 -3.10
C ASP A 49 -1.89 6.66 -2.59
N ASP A 50 -2.66 5.57 -2.60
CA ASP A 50 -4.04 5.54 -2.09
C ASP A 50 -4.10 5.97 -0.61
N LEU A 51 -3.14 5.51 0.20
CA LEU A 51 -3.07 5.82 1.62
C LEU A 51 -2.71 7.29 1.88
N GLU A 52 -1.86 7.89 1.05
CA GLU A 52 -1.53 9.31 1.10
C GLU A 52 -2.77 10.18 0.80
N ILE A 53 -3.51 9.83 -0.26
CA ILE A 53 -4.77 10.50 -0.62
C ILE A 53 -5.78 10.43 0.55
N GLU A 54 -5.94 9.27 1.17
CA GLU A 54 -6.83 9.10 2.32
C GLU A 54 -6.41 9.95 3.53
N ARG A 55 -5.10 10.06 3.80
CA ARG A 55 -4.59 10.92 4.87
C ARG A 55 -4.88 12.39 4.58
N GLU A 56 -4.71 12.84 3.34
CA GLU A 56 -5.03 14.20 2.94
C GLU A 56 -6.52 14.49 3.13
N LEU A 57 -7.41 13.61 2.63
CA LEU A 57 -8.86 13.77 2.77
C LEU A 57 -9.29 13.81 4.25
N ARG A 58 -8.69 12.99 5.09
CA ARG A 58 -8.93 13.02 6.55
C ARG A 58 -8.49 14.33 7.18
N SER A 59 -7.33 14.85 6.80
CA SER A 59 -6.83 16.16 7.26
C SER A 59 -7.76 17.31 6.83
N ARG A 60 -8.16 17.34 5.56
CA ARG A 60 -9.11 18.34 5.04
C ARG A 60 -10.46 18.28 5.76
N THR A 61 -10.95 17.07 6.03
CA THR A 61 -12.21 16.86 6.75
C THR A 61 -12.11 17.30 8.22
N SER A 62 -10.99 17.04 8.90
CA SER A 62 -10.80 17.45 10.31
C SER A 62 -10.72 18.97 10.45
N VAL A 63 -10.02 19.65 9.54
CA VAL A 63 -9.96 21.12 9.47
C VAL A 63 -11.35 21.70 9.18
N SER A 64 -12.07 21.17 8.20
CA SER A 64 -13.44 21.62 7.85
C SER A 64 -14.43 21.47 9.01
N LYS A 65 -14.41 20.32 9.71
CA LYS A 65 -15.24 20.09 10.91
C LYS A 65 -14.93 21.06 12.04
N SER A 66 -13.65 21.36 12.25
CA SER A 66 -13.21 22.32 13.27
C SER A 66 -13.69 23.74 12.93
N SER A 67 -13.55 24.17 11.68
CA SER A 67 -14.04 25.45 11.18
C SER A 67 -15.57 25.58 11.32
N SER A 68 -16.32 24.56 10.93
CA SER A 68 -17.79 24.52 11.09
C SER A 68 -18.21 24.62 12.55
N SER A 69 -17.58 23.85 13.44
CA SER A 69 -17.86 23.88 14.89
C SER A 69 -17.60 25.26 15.50
N GLN A 70 -16.51 25.91 15.10
CA GLN A 70 -16.22 27.28 15.52
C GLN A 70 -17.28 28.27 15.01
N ASN A 71 -17.76 28.13 13.78
CA ASN A 71 -18.81 28.98 13.22
C ASN A 71 -20.14 28.83 13.96
N VAL A 72 -20.53 27.59 14.30
CA VAL A 72 -21.74 27.34 15.12
C VAL A 72 -21.59 27.97 16.51
N LEU A 73 -20.44 27.82 17.16
CA LEU A 73 -20.19 28.42 18.47
C LEU A 73 -20.26 29.96 18.42
N LYS A 74 -19.65 30.58 17.40
CA LYS A 74 -19.73 32.04 17.18
C LYS A 74 -21.18 32.49 17.01
N ARG A 75 -21.96 31.80 16.17
CA ARG A 75 -23.39 32.11 15.96
C ARG A 75 -24.20 31.97 17.24
N ARG A 76 -23.99 30.92 18.03
CA ARG A 76 -24.67 30.74 19.33
C ARG A 76 -24.38 31.89 20.29
N LYS A 77 -23.14 32.36 20.37
CA LYS A 77 -22.77 33.52 21.21
C LYS A 77 -23.47 34.81 20.77
N VAL A 78 -23.61 35.04 19.46
CA VAL A 78 -24.35 36.20 18.93
C VAL A 78 -25.82 36.13 19.31
N VAL A 79 -26.47 34.98 19.11
CA VAL A 79 -27.89 34.79 19.48
C VAL A 79 -28.10 35.02 20.98
N GLN A 80 -27.23 34.46 21.83
CA GLN A 80 -27.31 34.67 23.28
C GLN A 80 -27.14 36.14 23.67
N LYS A 81 -26.22 36.86 23.02
CA LYS A 81 -26.02 38.31 23.26
C LYS A 81 -27.23 39.16 22.86
N VAL A 82 -27.94 38.77 21.80
CA VAL A 82 -29.20 39.43 21.39
C VAL A 82 -30.32 39.13 22.37
N SER A 83 -30.43 37.88 22.86
CA SER A 83 -31.46 37.48 23.83
C SER A 83 -31.31 38.12 25.22
N LEU A 84 -30.12 38.62 25.57
CA LEU A 84 -29.82 39.26 26.85
C LEU A 84 -29.96 40.79 26.82
N ARG A 85 -30.42 41.35 25.70
CA ARG A 85 -30.74 42.78 25.54
C ARG A 85 -32.25 42.96 25.46
#